data_AF-A0A1Q6XG13-F1
#
_entry.id   AF-A0A1Q6XG13-F1
#
_cell.length_a   1.000
_cell.length_b   1.000
_cell.length_c   1.000
_cell.angle_alpha   90.00
_cell.angle_beta   90.00
_cell.angle_gamma   90.00
#
_symmetry.space_group_name_H-M   'P 1'
#
loop_
_entity.id
_entity.type
_entity.pdbx_description
1 polymer ?
#
loop_
_entity_poly.entity_id
_entity_poly.type
_entity_poly.pdbx_seq_one_letter_code
_entity_poly.pdbx_strand_id
1 'polypeptide(L)'
;MLYSVAARSGAWTPLTTSTGRPLSLSAQRRQTLRFEPLAGGMHLIATQLGVHEVHFALVDRAGKVVRAWRVTSGTQMALTPSALTPAIVGGQLIVQLDVSRQTGALSEHMILRLGQSGSIGKRFSLAANAVCCYDGTGASTPLRVASDGRLYQLRTDPKTGARVARYSLR
;
A
#
# COMPACT_ATOMS: atom_id res chain seq x y z
N MET A 1 10.68 -5.14 -12.11
CA MET A 1 10.05 -4.28 -13.13
C MET A 1 9.98 -2.87 -12.58
N LEU A 2 10.56 -1.90 -13.28
CA LEU A 2 10.56 -0.49 -12.88
C LEU A 2 9.42 0.26 -13.56
N TYR A 3 8.85 1.25 -12.88
CA TYR A 3 7.78 2.11 -13.41
C TYR A 3 8.13 3.58 -13.25
N SER A 4 7.68 4.40 -14.21
CA SER A 4 7.57 5.85 -14.05
C SER A 4 6.12 6.23 -13.76
N VAL A 5 5.91 7.25 -12.93
CA VAL A 5 4.59 7.80 -12.63
C VAL A 5 4.48 9.20 -13.23
N ALA A 6 3.48 9.43 -14.07
CA ALA A 6 3.20 10.75 -14.61
C ALA A 6 2.45 11.60 -13.58
N ALA A 7 3.10 12.62 -13.03
CA ALA A 7 2.57 13.43 -11.91
C ALA A 7 1.19 14.05 -12.16
N ARG A 8 0.85 14.40 -13.41
CA ARG A 8 -0.45 15.02 -13.75
C ARG A 8 -1.59 14.02 -13.98
N SER A 9 -1.30 12.83 -14.49
CA SER A 9 -2.32 11.85 -14.85
C SER A 9 -2.39 10.65 -13.89
N GLY A 10 -1.43 10.54 -12.97
CA GLY A 10 -1.25 9.36 -12.12
C GLY A 10 -0.95 8.08 -12.91
N ALA A 11 -0.59 8.20 -14.20
CA ALA A 11 -0.40 7.05 -15.06
C ALA A 11 0.93 6.36 -14.76
N TRP A 12 0.89 5.03 -14.69
CA TRP A 12 2.02 4.16 -14.41
C TRP A 12 2.50 3.50 -15.69
N THR A 13 3.73 3.82 -16.10
CA THR A 13 4.32 3.29 -17.32
C THR A 13 5.49 2.37 -16.97
N PRO A 14 5.48 1.09 -17.36
CA PRO A 14 6.60 0.21 -17.11
C PRO A 14 7.77 0.63 -18.00
N LEU A 15 8.96 0.71 -17.41
CA LEU A 15 10.21 1.07 -18.11
C LEU A 15 11.02 -0.16 -18.50
N THR A 16 10.84 -1.27 -17.78
CA THR A 16 11.58 -2.51 -18.00
C THR A 16 10.64 -3.71 -18.08
N THR A 17 11.12 -4.82 -18.63
CA THR A 17 10.51 -6.14 -18.46
C THR A 17 10.56 -6.58 -16.99
N SER A 18 9.91 -7.71 -16.68
CA SER A 18 10.05 -8.39 -15.38
C SER A 18 11.50 -8.79 -15.08
N THR A 19 12.28 -9.11 -16.12
CA THR A 19 13.71 -9.45 -16.05
C THR A 19 14.65 -8.24 -16.07
N GLY A 20 14.11 -7.00 -16.04
CA GLY A 20 14.93 -5.78 -15.95
C GLY A 20 15.47 -5.26 -17.29
N ARG A 21 15.10 -5.85 -18.43
CA ARG A 21 15.49 -5.31 -19.74
C ARG A 21 14.67 -4.08 -20.10
N PRO A 22 15.27 -3.01 -20.68
CA PRO A 22 14.50 -1.84 -21.10
C PRO A 22 13.37 -2.17 -22.09
N LEU A 23 12.22 -1.52 -21.93
CA LEU A 23 11.11 -1.59 -22.89
C LEU A 23 11.25 -0.49 -23.95
N SER A 24 10.91 -0.81 -25.20
CA SER A 24 10.82 0.21 -26.26
C SER A 24 9.70 1.20 -25.96
N LEU A 25 9.81 2.45 -26.42
CA LEU A 25 8.81 3.50 -26.17
C LEU A 25 7.39 3.09 -26.60
N SER A 26 7.25 2.33 -27.68
CA SER A 26 5.95 1.83 -28.13
C SER A 26 5.38 0.76 -27.19
N ALA A 27 6.22 -0.11 -26.62
CA ALA A 27 5.80 -1.07 -25.62
C ALA A 27 5.43 -0.38 -24.30
N GLN A 28 6.21 0.63 -23.86
CA GLN A 28 5.90 1.44 -22.69
C GLN A 28 4.51 2.08 -22.82
N ARG A 29 4.23 2.77 -23.95
CA ARG A 29 2.93 3.42 -24.21
C ARG A 29 1.75 2.44 -24.17
N ARG A 30 1.91 1.26 -24.77
CA ARG A 30 0.86 0.21 -24.77
C ARG A 30 0.58 -0.38 -23.40
N GLN A 31 1.56 -0.34 -22.49
CA GLN A 31 1.46 -0.94 -21.16
C GLN A 31 1.25 0.10 -20.05
N THR A 32 1.01 1.36 -20.41
CA THR A 32 0.67 2.40 -19.44
C THR A 32 -0.68 2.11 -18.79
N LEU A 33 -0.71 2.10 -17.46
CA LEU A 33 -1.89 1.85 -16.63
C LEU A 33 -2.32 3.15 -15.95
N ARG A 34 -3.61 3.28 -15.63
CA ARG A 34 -4.13 4.39 -14.82
C ARG A 34 -4.05 4.16 -13.31
N PHE A 35 -3.57 2.99 -12.91
CA PHE A 35 -3.55 2.53 -11.52
C PHE A 35 -2.17 2.02 -11.16
N GLU A 36 -1.82 2.08 -9.87
CA GLU A 36 -0.58 1.52 -9.37
C GLU A 36 -0.57 0.00 -9.56
N PRO A 37 0.41 -0.54 -10.31
CA PRO A 37 0.50 -1.97 -10.54
C PRO A 37 1.09 -2.69 -9.33
N LEU A 38 0.46 -3.81 -8.99
CA LEU A 38 0.93 -4.78 -8.02
C LEU A 38 1.65 -5.96 -8.70
N ALA A 39 2.24 -6.84 -7.90
CA ALA A 39 2.90 -8.05 -8.37
C ALA A 39 1.99 -8.85 -9.33
N GLY A 40 2.57 -9.45 -10.38
CA GLY A 40 1.81 -10.12 -11.44
C GLY A 40 1.16 -9.18 -12.46
N GLY A 41 1.22 -7.86 -12.26
CA GLY A 41 0.51 -6.88 -13.08
C GLY A 41 -0.98 -6.78 -12.72
N MET A 42 -1.33 -7.18 -11.51
CA MET A 42 -2.64 -6.87 -10.92
C MET A 42 -2.71 -5.40 -10.52
N HIS A 43 -3.90 -4.89 -10.24
CA HIS A 43 -4.10 -3.62 -9.58
C HIS A 43 -5.14 -3.75 -8.47
N LEU A 44 -5.11 -2.82 -7.51
CA LEU A 44 -6.04 -2.76 -6.41
C LEU A 44 -7.14 -1.74 -6.70
N ILE A 45 -8.39 -2.14 -6.48
CA ILE A 45 -9.52 -1.23 -6.31
C ILE A 45 -9.88 -1.26 -4.82
N ALA A 46 -10.04 -0.07 -4.23
CA ALA A 46 -10.48 0.07 -2.86
C ALA A 46 -11.63 1.09 -2.83
N THR A 47 -12.75 0.70 -2.20
CA THR A 47 -13.95 1.52 -2.12
C THR A 47 -14.43 1.56 -0.69
N GLN A 48 -14.60 2.75 -0.14
CA GLN A 48 -15.23 2.94 1.17
C GLN A 48 -16.72 3.17 0.97
N LEU A 49 -17.56 2.23 1.44
CA LEU A 49 -19.01 2.32 1.33
C LEU A 49 -19.64 3.04 2.52
N GLY A 50 -18.93 3.12 3.65
CA GLY A 50 -19.32 3.88 4.82
C GLY A 50 -18.18 3.98 5.82
N VAL A 51 -18.40 4.67 6.94
CA VAL A 51 -17.37 4.83 7.99
C VAL A 51 -17.02 3.51 8.70
N HIS A 52 -17.78 2.43 8.49
CA HIS A 52 -17.55 1.12 9.10
C HIS A 52 -17.31 0.00 8.08
N GLU A 53 -17.17 0.33 6.80
CA GLU A 53 -17.07 -0.68 5.75
C GLU A 53 -16.22 -0.24 4.55
N VAL A 54 -15.20 -1.05 4.24
CA VAL A 54 -14.32 -0.88 3.09
C VAL A 54 -14.23 -2.18 2.29
N HIS A 55 -14.32 -2.07 0.97
CA HIS A 55 -14.16 -3.18 0.05
C HIS A 55 -12.83 -3.05 -0.68
N PHE A 56 -12.11 -4.17 -0.80
CA PHE A 56 -10.90 -4.28 -1.60
C PHE A 56 -11.12 -5.31 -2.70
N ALA A 57 -10.64 -5.04 -3.91
CA ALA A 57 -10.66 -6.00 -5.01
C ALA A 57 -9.30 -5.99 -5.73
N LEU A 58 -8.74 -7.18 -5.93
CA LEU A 58 -7.65 -7.38 -6.86
C LEU A 58 -8.22 -7.64 -8.24
N VAL A 59 -7.71 -6.89 -9.21
CA VAL A 59 -8.14 -6.97 -10.60
C VAL A 59 -6.93 -7.30 -11.45
N ASP A 60 -7.07 -8.24 -12.39
CA ASP A 60 -6.01 -8.59 -13.32
C ASP A 60 -5.86 -7.56 -14.46
N ARG A 61 -4.95 -7.82 -15.39
CA ARG A 61 -4.72 -6.94 -16.56
C ARG A 61 -5.89 -6.90 -17.52
N ALA A 62 -6.75 -7.92 -17.52
CA ALA A 62 -7.94 -7.98 -18.36
C ALA A 62 -9.13 -7.22 -17.73
N GLY A 63 -8.95 -6.65 -16.53
CA GLY A 63 -10.03 -5.97 -15.81
C GLY A 63 -10.95 -6.93 -15.05
N LYS A 64 -10.58 -8.22 -14.95
CA LYS A 64 -11.37 -9.20 -14.19
C LYS A 64 -10.99 -9.15 -12.71
N VAL A 65 -12.01 -9.06 -11.86
CA VAL A 65 -11.82 -9.24 -10.41
C VAL A 65 -11.39 -10.69 -10.16
N VAL A 66 -10.18 -10.85 -9.65
CA VAL A 66 -9.63 -12.18 -9.31
C VAL A 66 -9.91 -12.55 -7.86
N ARG A 67 -9.98 -11.56 -6.96
CA ARG A 67 -10.28 -11.71 -5.53
C ARG A 67 -10.86 -10.42 -4.97
N ALA A 68 -11.72 -10.53 -3.96
CA ALA A 68 -12.27 -9.39 -3.25
C ALA A 68 -12.43 -9.68 -1.75
N TRP A 69 -12.44 -8.60 -0.96
CA TRP A 69 -12.57 -8.62 0.49
C TRP A 69 -13.54 -7.53 0.93
N ARG A 70 -14.37 -7.88 1.91
CA ARG A 70 -15.18 -6.93 2.68
C ARG A 70 -14.59 -6.81 4.07
N VAL A 71 -14.16 -5.61 4.43
CA VAL A 71 -13.62 -5.30 5.76
C VAL A 71 -14.64 -4.44 6.49
N THR A 72 -15.10 -4.93 7.64
CA THR A 72 -16.01 -4.21 8.54
C THR A 72 -15.34 -3.97 9.89
N SER A 73 -15.76 -2.92 10.58
CA SER A 73 -15.23 -2.57 11.90
C SER A 73 -16.29 -1.87 12.74
N GLY A 74 -16.32 -2.17 14.05
CA GLY A 74 -17.10 -1.38 15.01
C GLY A 74 -16.49 0.01 15.28
N THR A 75 -15.24 0.22 14.90
CA THR A 75 -14.55 1.51 14.95
C THR A 75 -14.61 2.18 13.58
N GLN A 76 -14.67 3.51 13.55
CA GLN A 76 -14.65 4.25 12.28
C GLN A 76 -13.32 4.03 11.56
N MET A 77 -13.42 3.80 10.26
CA MET A 77 -12.31 3.58 9.33
C MET A 77 -12.29 4.68 8.28
N ALA A 78 -11.10 5.03 7.81
CA ALA A 78 -10.89 5.89 6.65
C ALA A 78 -9.95 5.22 5.64
N LEU A 79 -10.38 5.21 4.39
CA LEU A 79 -9.58 4.80 3.24
C LEU A 79 -8.75 5.99 2.75
N THR A 80 -7.71 6.33 3.53
CA THR A 80 -6.74 7.39 3.22
C THR A 80 -5.33 6.79 3.17
N PRO A 81 -5.01 6.00 2.12
CA PRO A 81 -3.70 5.36 2.03
C PRO A 81 -2.62 6.43 1.78
N SER A 82 -1.95 6.82 2.86
CA SER A 82 -0.82 7.75 2.84
C SER A 82 0.44 7.13 3.46
N ALA A 83 0.25 6.13 4.32
CA ALA A 83 1.28 5.56 5.17
C ALA A 83 1.94 4.33 4.55
N LEU A 84 1.25 3.62 3.66
CA LEU A 84 1.69 2.33 3.09
C LEU A 84 1.44 2.28 1.58
N THR A 85 2.42 1.79 0.82
CA THR A 85 2.16 1.30 -0.54
C THR A 85 1.63 -0.14 -0.50
N PRO A 86 0.42 -0.42 -1.03
CA PRO A 86 -0.14 -1.77 -1.04
C PRO A 86 0.77 -2.78 -1.75
N ALA A 87 0.74 -4.03 -1.29
CA ALA A 87 1.57 -5.08 -1.87
C ALA A 87 0.93 -6.46 -1.76
N ILE A 88 1.42 -7.40 -2.57
CA ILE A 88 1.04 -8.82 -2.52
C ILE A 88 2.27 -9.62 -2.12
N VAL A 89 2.19 -10.35 -1.02
CA VAL A 89 3.26 -11.21 -0.50
C VAL A 89 2.71 -12.58 -0.17
N GLY A 90 3.29 -13.65 -0.74
CA GLY A 90 2.78 -15.01 -0.56
C GLY A 90 1.32 -15.17 -1.01
N GLY A 91 0.88 -14.38 -1.99
CA GLY A 91 -0.50 -14.32 -2.46
C GLY A 91 -1.51 -13.66 -1.51
N GLN A 92 -1.04 -13.02 -0.44
CA GLN A 92 -1.88 -12.25 0.49
C GLN A 92 -1.74 -10.77 0.20
N LEU A 93 -2.86 -10.05 0.23
CA LEU A 93 -2.92 -8.62 0.01
C LEU A 93 -2.61 -7.88 1.32
N ILE A 94 -1.67 -6.94 1.28
CA ILE A 94 -1.31 -6.09 2.41
C ILE A 94 -1.75 -4.66 2.08
N VAL A 95 -2.64 -4.13 2.92
CA VAL A 95 -3.27 -2.81 2.77
C VAL A 95 -3.30 -2.06 4.09
N GLN A 96 -3.58 -0.76 4.04
CA GLN A 96 -3.71 0.12 5.19
C GLN A 96 -5.11 0.73 5.23
N LEU A 97 -5.65 0.86 6.44
CA LEU A 97 -6.78 1.70 6.79
C LEU A 97 -6.39 2.59 7.96
N ASP A 98 -6.90 3.81 8.01
CA ASP A 98 -6.80 4.61 9.24
C ASP A 98 -8.00 4.31 10.13
N VAL A 99 -7.76 4.13 11.42
CA VAL A 99 -8.81 3.92 12.42
C VAL A 99 -8.71 4.97 13.51
N SER A 100 -9.83 5.62 13.82
CA SER A 100 -9.91 6.65 14.87
C SER A 100 -10.76 6.16 16.03
N ARG A 101 -10.35 6.45 17.27
CA ARG A 101 -11.25 6.29 18.41
C ARG A 101 -12.36 7.35 18.30
N GLN A 102 -13.60 6.98 18.67
CA GLN A 102 -14.75 7.90 18.67
C GLN A 102 -14.55 9.16 19.53
N THR A 103 -13.57 9.18 20.44
CA THR A 103 -13.37 10.25 21.43
C THR A 103 -12.01 10.97 21.34
N GLY A 104 -11.33 11.00 20.19
CA GLY A 104 -10.11 11.79 20.06
C GLY A 104 -9.50 11.92 18.66
N ALA A 105 -8.51 12.80 18.53
CA ALA A 105 -7.80 13.12 17.28
C ALA A 105 -6.70 12.10 16.90
N LEU A 106 -6.51 11.03 17.69
CA LEU A 106 -5.48 10.03 17.43
C LEU A 106 -6.02 8.95 16.50
N SER A 107 -5.60 9.03 15.24
CA SER A 107 -5.74 7.93 14.28
C SER A 107 -4.60 6.93 14.46
N GLU A 108 -4.89 5.65 14.30
CA GLU A 108 -3.89 4.59 14.13
C GLU A 108 -3.89 4.14 12.66
N HIS A 109 -2.71 3.85 12.11
CA HIS A 109 -2.58 3.18 10.83
C HIS A 109 -2.71 1.67 11.05
N MET A 110 -3.85 1.12 10.67
CA MET A 110 -4.13 -0.31 10.72
C MET A 110 -3.64 -0.97 9.42
N ILE A 111 -2.62 -1.80 9.54
CA ILE A 111 -2.11 -2.63 8.45
C ILE A 111 -2.80 -3.99 8.50
N LEU A 112 -3.43 -4.37 7.39
CA LEU A 112 -4.17 -5.62 7.25
C LEU A 112 -3.47 -6.56 6.28
N ARG A 113 -3.37 -7.83 6.66
CA ARG A 113 -2.96 -8.92 5.76
C ARG A 113 -4.19 -9.76 5.42
N LEU A 114 -4.73 -9.52 4.23
CA LEU A 114 -5.94 -10.16 3.72
C LEU A 114 -5.57 -11.47 3.02
N GLY A 115 -6.09 -12.57 3.57
CA GLY A 115 -5.86 -13.94 3.13
C GLY A 115 -6.61 -14.28 1.85
N GLN A 116 -6.16 -15.33 1.15
CA GLN A 116 -6.76 -15.74 -0.12
C GLN A 116 -8.20 -16.23 0.00
N SER A 117 -8.60 -16.74 1.17
CA SER A 117 -9.95 -17.22 1.47
C SER A 117 -10.90 -16.13 1.98
N GLY A 118 -10.52 -14.86 1.89
CA GLY A 118 -11.31 -13.75 2.42
C GLY A 118 -11.11 -13.47 3.91
N SER A 119 -10.34 -14.31 4.63
CA SER A 119 -10.02 -14.08 6.04
C SER A 119 -9.05 -12.91 6.24
N ILE A 120 -9.22 -12.16 7.34
CA ILE A 120 -8.15 -11.29 7.83
C ILE A 120 -7.13 -12.19 8.52
N GLY A 121 -6.01 -12.44 7.85
CA GLY A 121 -4.97 -13.33 8.38
C GLY A 121 -4.28 -12.73 9.59
N LYS A 122 -3.90 -11.45 9.50
CA LYS A 122 -3.27 -10.67 10.57
C LYS A 122 -3.63 -9.20 10.47
N ARG A 123 -3.62 -8.51 11.61
CA ARG A 123 -3.80 -7.05 11.73
C ARG A 123 -2.74 -6.48 12.65
N PHE A 124 -2.23 -5.31 12.31
CA PHE A 124 -1.18 -4.63 13.08
C PHE A 124 -1.43 -3.12 13.07
N SER A 125 -1.48 -2.50 14.25
CA SER A 125 -1.63 -1.06 14.39
C SER A 125 -0.28 -0.36 14.53
N LEU A 126 -0.12 0.76 13.86
CA LEU A 126 0.91 1.75 14.11
C LEU A 126 0.23 3.03 14.62
N ALA A 127 0.80 3.67 15.64
CA ALA A 127 0.38 5.02 16.02
C ALA A 127 0.58 5.98 14.83
N ALA A 128 -0.26 7.01 14.68
CA ALA A 128 -0.13 7.99 13.58
C ALA A 128 1.30 8.54 13.45
N ASN A 129 1.89 8.96 14.57
CA ASN A 129 3.25 9.50 14.64
C ASN A 129 4.36 8.47 14.37
N ALA A 130 4.05 7.18 14.26
CA ALA A 130 5.03 6.18 13.90
C ALA A 130 5.40 6.25 12.41
N VAL A 131 4.53 6.82 11.56
CA VAL A 131 4.74 6.90 10.12
C VAL A 131 4.98 8.34 9.66
N CYS A 132 4.38 9.33 10.33
CA CYS A 132 4.59 10.77 10.07
C CYS A 132 5.41 11.47 11.17
N CYS A 133 6.12 12.53 10.78
CA CYS A 133 6.68 13.57 11.66
C CYS A 133 7.39 13.02 12.91
N TYR A 134 8.44 12.22 12.71
CA TYR A 134 9.41 11.98 13.78
C TYR A 134 9.92 13.36 14.23
N ASP A 135 9.54 13.76 15.45
CA ASP A 135 10.05 14.86 16.29
C ASP A 135 10.35 16.25 15.66
N GLY A 136 9.86 16.52 14.45
CA GLY A 136 9.86 17.85 13.85
C GLY A 136 11.08 18.21 13.00
N THR A 137 11.97 17.26 12.66
CA THR A 137 13.12 17.58 11.78
C THR A 137 13.40 16.55 10.66
N GLY A 138 12.75 15.39 10.70
CA GLY A 138 13.01 14.30 9.75
C GLY A 138 11.94 14.10 8.67
N ALA A 139 12.37 13.67 7.48
CA ALA A 139 11.45 13.16 6.45
C ALA A 139 11.38 11.63 6.51
N SER A 140 10.17 11.09 6.33
CA SER A 140 9.92 9.64 6.23
C SER A 140 9.31 9.29 4.88
N THR A 141 9.69 8.14 4.33
CA THR A 141 8.99 7.57 3.17
C THR A 141 7.73 6.85 3.61
N PRO A 142 6.76 6.61 2.72
CA PRO A 142 5.73 5.60 2.95
C PRO A 142 6.37 4.24 3.31
N LEU A 143 5.67 3.45 4.11
CA LEU A 143 6.03 2.07 4.43
C LEU A 143 6.05 1.24 3.14
N ARG A 144 7.09 0.44 3.00
CA ARG A 144 7.24 -0.55 1.92
C ARG A 144 7.17 -1.94 2.50
N VAL A 145 6.42 -2.80 1.83
CA VAL A 145 6.39 -4.24 2.13
C VAL A 145 7.49 -4.92 1.32
N ALA A 146 8.41 -5.63 1.98
CA ALA A 146 9.40 -6.43 1.27
C ALA A 146 8.91 -7.87 1.02
N SER A 147 9.65 -8.63 0.23
CA SER A 147 9.31 -10.02 -0.14
C SER A 147 9.26 -10.97 1.06
N ASP A 148 9.92 -10.62 2.17
CA ASP A 148 9.87 -11.35 3.44
C ASP A 148 8.58 -11.08 4.24
N GLY A 149 7.70 -10.19 3.75
CA GLY A 149 6.46 -9.80 4.41
C GLY A 149 6.66 -8.87 5.62
N ARG A 150 7.86 -8.29 5.79
CA ARG A 150 8.10 -7.25 6.78
C ARG A 150 7.89 -5.87 6.17
N LEU A 151 7.58 -4.91 7.04
CA LEU A 151 7.45 -3.50 6.66
C LEU A 151 8.75 -2.78 6.95
N TYR A 152 9.14 -1.93 6.01
CA TYR A 152 10.34 -1.12 6.08
C TYR A 152 9.97 0.34 5.84
N GLN A 153 10.56 1.23 6.64
CA GLN A 153 10.44 2.66 6.44
C GLN A 153 11.82 3.29 6.42
N LEU A 154 12.15 4.02 5.35
CA LEU A 154 13.32 4.89 5.36
C LEU A 154 12.96 6.17 6.13
N ARG A 155 13.81 6.51 7.09
CA ARG A 155 13.72 7.73 7.88
C ARG A 155 15.02 8.49 7.73
N THR A 156 14.90 9.80 7.66
CA THR A 156 16.04 10.71 7.63
C THR A 156 15.91 11.68 8.79
N ASP A 157 17.04 12.00 9.40
CA ASP A 157 17.17 12.94 10.50
C ASP A 157 18.43 13.78 10.22
N PRO A 158 18.36 15.12 10.24
CA PRO A 158 19.51 15.96 9.94
C PRO A 158 20.69 15.79 10.91
N LYS A 159 20.44 15.37 12.15
CA LYS A 159 21.44 15.16 13.20
C LYS A 159 22.01 13.74 13.19
N THR A 160 21.17 12.74 12.92
CA THR A 160 21.55 11.31 13.04
C THR A 160 21.66 10.56 11.71
N GLY A 161 21.30 11.20 10.59
CA GLY A 161 21.39 10.65 9.25
C GLY A 161 20.21 9.75 8.88
N ALA A 162 20.46 8.78 7.98
CA ALA A 162 19.43 7.88 7.47
C ALA A 162 19.36 6.57 8.27
N ARG A 163 18.15 6.11 8.60
CA ARG A 163 17.90 4.83 9.26
C ARG A 163 16.70 4.11 8.66
N VAL A 164 16.68 2.79 8.80
CA VAL A 164 15.57 1.94 8.35
C VAL A 164 14.82 1.38 9.55
N ALA A 165 13.59 1.83 9.76
CA ALA A 165 12.68 1.22 10.72
C ALA A 165 12.11 -0.07 10.13
N ARG A 166 12.00 -1.12 10.96
CA ARG A 166 11.56 -2.46 10.54
C ARG A 166 10.41 -2.91 11.44
N TYR A 167 9.33 -3.37 10.84
CA TYR A 167 8.19 -3.90 11.55
C TYR A 167 7.86 -5.31 11.05
N SER A 168 7.55 -6.20 11.98
CA SER A 168 7.11 -7.54 11.66
C SER A 168 5.59 -7.58 11.59
N LEU A 169 5.03 -8.11 10.49
CA LEU A 169 3.62 -8.48 10.40
C LEU A 169 3.35 -9.82 11.13
N ARG A 170 3.91 -9.97 12.33
CA ARG A 170 3.73 -11.18 13.14
C ARG A 170 2.35 -11.23 13.76
#